data_AF-A0A2N5ZP82-F1
#
_entry.id   AF-A0A2N5ZP82-F1
#
_cell.length_a   1.000
_cell.length_b   1.000
_cell.length_c   1.000
_cell.angle_alpha   90.00
_cell.angle_beta   90.00
_cell.angle_gamma   90.00
#
_symmetry.space_group_name_H-M   'P 1'
#
loop_
_entity.id
_entity.type
_entity.pdbx_description
1 polymer ?
#
loop_
_entity_poly.entity_id
_entity_poly.type
_entity_poly.pdbx_seq_one_letter_code
_entity_poly.pdbx_strand_id
1 'polypeptide(L)'
;GRSAESVAATVGGVYQEDGYVKSVRGAREEGEAYFIDGIKTKKGKIQNAIREGVAIKKGNRIEYNFDKKYDIPTGEKGKYIEYKTTSIPAEFKYYAVPEFADESFLIAEITNWDDIKILEGTASVFFEETSVGTIPLSEKSTKDTMKLSIARDPAVVVKKETKDYEADHTLGGRLKKETYTFEISARNSKSEAVSLIIEDQIPVSQIKEKEVTPLELSGAKLKKDKGFLTWEIELKPGETKKLILKYSVER
;
A
#
# COMPACT_ATOMS: atom_id res chain seq x y z
N GLY A 1 15.64 -7.80 1.49
CA GLY A 1 14.58 -7.71 2.52
C GLY A 1 13.89 -6.38 2.37
N ARG A 2 12.56 -6.35 2.45
CA ARG A 2 11.80 -5.09 2.49
C ARG A 2 12.03 -4.47 3.88
N SER A 3 12.37 -3.19 3.97
CA SER A 3 12.54 -2.50 5.26
C SER A 3 11.23 -1.88 5.72
N ALA A 4 11.02 -1.70 7.02
CA ALA A 4 9.90 -0.92 7.55
C ALA A 4 9.84 0.49 6.92
N GLU A 5 10.99 1.03 6.55
CA GLU A 5 11.15 2.28 5.80
C GLU A 5 10.65 2.20 4.36
N SER A 6 10.72 1.05 3.69
CA SER A 6 10.13 0.85 2.35
C SER A 6 8.60 0.78 2.36
N VAL A 7 8.02 0.25 3.44
CA VAL A 7 6.57 0.20 3.64
C VAL A 7 6.04 1.53 4.18
N ALA A 8 6.79 2.18 5.09
CA ALA A 8 6.47 3.49 5.67
C ALA A 8 6.78 4.69 4.75
N ALA A 9 7.73 4.59 3.82
CA ALA A 9 7.95 5.61 2.77
C ALA A 9 6.77 5.71 1.79
N THR A 10 5.82 4.77 1.88
CA THR A 10 4.54 4.80 1.18
C THR A 10 3.52 5.69 1.87
N VAL A 11 3.81 6.32 3.02
CA VAL A 11 2.96 7.42 3.52
C VAL A 11 3.21 8.61 2.58
N GLY A 12 2.39 8.69 1.52
CA GLY A 12 2.57 9.61 0.39
C GLY A 12 3.16 8.99 -0.88
N GLY A 13 3.31 7.66 -0.99
CA GLY A 13 3.93 7.00 -2.16
C GLY A 13 3.04 5.92 -2.79
N VAL A 14 3.30 5.59 -4.05
CA VAL A 14 2.67 4.46 -4.76
C VAL A 14 3.28 3.14 -4.26
N TYR A 15 2.46 2.18 -3.82
CA TYR A 15 2.95 0.86 -3.40
C TYR A 15 3.31 0.02 -4.64
N GLN A 16 4.58 -0.39 -4.78
CA GLN A 16 5.02 -1.30 -5.85
C GLN A 16 5.33 -2.71 -5.30
N GLU A 17 4.71 -3.69 -5.94
CA GLU A 17 4.72 -5.12 -5.60
C GLU A 17 6.09 -5.81 -5.69
N ASP A 18 7.10 -5.16 -6.30
CA ASP A 18 8.43 -5.75 -6.57
C ASP A 18 9.57 -5.25 -5.66
N GLY A 19 9.27 -4.49 -4.60
CA GLY A 19 10.22 -4.25 -3.50
C GLY A 19 11.44 -3.38 -3.83
N TYR A 20 11.44 -2.63 -4.93
CA TYR A 20 12.44 -1.61 -5.20
C TYR A 20 11.90 -0.22 -4.82
N VAL A 21 12.43 0.34 -3.72
CA VAL A 21 12.18 1.71 -3.32
C VAL A 21 13.29 2.60 -3.85
N LYS A 22 12.94 3.59 -4.67
CA LYS A 22 13.82 4.75 -4.87
C LYS A 22 13.51 5.75 -3.76
N SER A 23 14.44 5.89 -2.82
CA SER A 23 14.38 6.93 -1.81
C SER A 23 14.53 8.29 -2.48
N VAL A 24 13.56 9.19 -2.28
CA VAL A 24 13.73 10.62 -2.58
C VAL A 24 14.05 11.29 -1.25
N ARG A 25 15.35 11.46 -0.98
CA ARG A 25 15.82 12.31 0.12
C ARG A 25 15.50 13.76 -0.24
N GLY A 26 14.78 14.44 0.64
CA GLY A 26 14.60 15.88 0.56
C GLY A 26 15.95 16.59 0.61
N ALA A 27 16.26 17.32 -0.46
CA ALA A 27 17.23 18.41 -0.42
C ALA A 27 16.41 19.70 -0.32
N ARG A 28 16.61 20.44 0.78
CA ARG A 28 16.27 21.86 0.83
C ARG A 28 17.36 22.60 0.07
N GLU A 29 17.01 23.20 -1.06
CA GLU A 29 17.62 24.43 -1.55
C GLU A 29 16.58 25.20 -2.36
N GLU A 30 16.61 26.52 -2.20
CA GLU A 30 15.56 27.48 -2.55
C GLU A 30 15.18 27.46 -4.04
N GLY A 31 13.88 27.36 -4.28
CA GLY A 31 13.22 27.61 -5.55
C GLY A 31 11.73 27.36 -5.36
N GLU A 32 10.92 28.41 -5.44
CA GLU A 32 9.45 28.32 -5.37
C GLU A 32 8.94 27.33 -6.44
N ALA A 33 8.56 26.13 -6.02
CA ALA A 33 7.86 25.14 -6.83
C ALA A 33 6.45 24.97 -6.28
N TYR A 34 5.47 25.55 -6.97
CA TYR A 34 4.06 25.40 -6.66
C TYR A 34 3.41 24.50 -7.71
N PHE A 35 3.02 23.30 -7.29
CA PHE A 35 2.20 22.38 -8.07
C PHE A 35 1.08 21.88 -7.16
N ILE A 36 -0.16 22.31 -7.43
CA ILE A 36 -1.36 21.83 -6.74
C ILE A 36 -2.16 21.00 -7.75
N ASP A 37 -1.85 19.72 -7.84
CA ASP A 37 -2.82 18.70 -8.20
C ASP A 37 -3.18 17.97 -6.89
N GLY A 38 -4.44 17.65 -6.66
CA GLY A 38 -4.95 17.27 -5.34
C GLY A 38 -6.02 16.19 -5.43
N ILE A 39 -5.69 14.97 -5.01
CA ILE A 39 -6.62 13.84 -4.87
C ILE A 39 -7.27 13.92 -3.49
N LYS A 40 -8.57 14.26 -3.40
CA LYS A 40 -9.34 14.23 -2.14
C LYS A 40 -10.12 12.93 -2.04
N THR A 41 -9.94 12.18 -0.96
CA THR A 41 -10.70 10.95 -0.71
C THR A 41 -11.82 11.22 0.30
N LYS A 42 -13.05 10.80 -0.01
CA LYS A 42 -14.20 10.84 0.92
C LYS A 42 -14.93 9.50 0.87
N LYS A 43 -15.01 8.79 2.00
CA LYS A 43 -15.72 7.52 2.23
C LYS A 43 -16.13 6.76 0.96
N GLY A 44 -15.22 5.94 0.42
CA GLY A 44 -15.48 5.05 -0.73
C GLY A 44 -15.37 5.70 -2.11
N LYS A 45 -15.03 6.99 -2.21
CA LYS A 45 -14.78 7.67 -3.50
C LYS A 45 -13.54 8.53 -3.43
N ILE A 46 -12.75 8.45 -4.49
CA ILE A 46 -11.66 9.37 -4.73
C ILE A 46 -12.18 10.46 -5.66
N GLN A 47 -11.98 11.72 -5.29
CA GLN A 47 -12.34 12.89 -6.07
C GLN A 47 -11.06 13.67 -6.34
N ASN A 48 -10.62 13.74 -7.59
CA ASN A 48 -9.67 14.77 -7.98
C ASN A 48 -10.43 16.09 -7.95
N ALA A 49 -10.17 16.91 -6.95
CA ALA A 49 -10.91 18.16 -6.78
C ALA A 49 -10.22 19.24 -7.61
N ILE A 50 -10.81 19.59 -8.76
CA ILE A 50 -10.53 20.78 -9.59
C ILE A 50 -11.56 20.80 -10.77
N ARG A 51 -12.65 21.59 -10.77
CA ARG A 51 -13.70 21.85 -11.81
C ARG A 51 -13.19 22.13 -13.26
N GLU A 52 -14.17 22.16 -14.17
CA GLU A 52 -14.31 21.70 -15.58
C GLU A 52 -13.40 22.23 -16.72
N GLY A 53 -13.16 21.35 -17.70
CA GLY A 53 -12.37 21.53 -18.91
C GLY A 53 -12.10 20.20 -19.66
N VAL A 54 -12.00 20.25 -21.00
CA VAL A 54 -11.85 19.10 -21.92
C VAL A 54 -10.52 19.18 -22.66
N ALA A 55 -9.74 18.08 -22.71
CA ALA A 55 -8.45 18.03 -23.39
C ALA A 55 -8.65 17.30 -24.71
N ILE A 56 -8.23 17.94 -25.79
CA ILE A 56 -8.22 17.37 -27.12
C ILE A 56 -6.75 17.19 -27.53
N LYS A 57 -6.31 15.94 -27.66
CA LYS A 57 -4.99 15.61 -28.20
C LYS A 57 -5.07 15.62 -29.73
N LYS A 58 -4.35 16.54 -30.39
CA LYS A 58 -4.16 16.58 -31.85
C LYS A 58 -2.68 16.43 -32.16
N GLY A 59 -2.24 15.22 -32.53
CA GLY A 59 -0.83 14.91 -32.74
C GLY A 59 -0.01 15.06 -31.44
N ASN A 60 1.09 15.80 -31.49
CA ASN A 60 1.91 16.14 -30.30
C ASN A 60 1.42 17.40 -29.54
N ARG A 61 0.27 17.97 -29.93
CA ARG A 61 -0.33 19.13 -29.26
C ARG A 61 -1.47 18.68 -28.36
N ILE A 62 -1.42 19.06 -27.09
CA ILE A 62 -2.56 18.95 -26.17
C ILE A 62 -3.23 20.32 -26.13
N GLU A 63 -4.50 20.35 -26.50
CA GLU A 63 -5.33 21.56 -26.48
C GLU A 63 -6.36 21.44 -25.36
N TYR A 64 -6.39 22.42 -24.46
CA TYR A 64 -7.29 22.44 -23.31
C TYR A 64 -8.43 23.43 -23.58
N ASN A 65 -9.64 22.91 -23.70
CA ASN A 65 -10.86 23.70 -23.81
C ASN A 65 -11.45 23.89 -22.42
N PHE A 66 -11.54 25.13 -21.99
CA PHE A 66 -12.20 25.50 -20.76
C PHE A 66 -13.62 25.97 -21.08
N ASP A 67 -14.61 25.44 -20.37
CA ASP A 67 -16.03 25.80 -20.58
C ASP A 67 -16.36 27.22 -20.06
N LYS A 68 -15.43 27.83 -19.31
CA LYS A 68 -15.56 29.16 -18.73
C LYS A 68 -14.44 30.08 -19.21
N LYS A 69 -14.77 31.37 -19.35
CA LYS A 69 -13.79 32.42 -19.60
C LYS A 69 -13.03 32.73 -18.30
N TYR A 70 -11.72 32.87 -18.40
CA TYR A 70 -10.86 33.23 -17.27
C TYR A 70 -10.14 34.54 -17.58
N ASP A 71 -10.22 35.49 -16.65
CA ASP A 71 -9.41 36.71 -16.71
C ASP A 71 -8.01 36.42 -16.17
N ILE A 72 -6.99 36.79 -16.93
CA ILE A 72 -5.57 36.69 -16.56
C ILE A 72 -5.03 38.13 -16.47
N PRO A 73 -4.94 38.72 -15.27
CA PRO A 73 -4.43 40.06 -15.10
C PRO A 73 -2.96 40.16 -15.51
N THR A 74 -2.60 41.24 -16.20
CA THR A 74 -1.22 41.51 -16.60
C THR A 74 -0.31 41.69 -15.37
N GLY A 75 0.80 40.97 -15.31
CA GLY A 75 1.82 41.12 -14.25
C GLY A 75 1.72 40.13 -13.08
N GLU A 76 0.68 39.30 -13.01
CA GLU A 76 0.67 38.17 -12.08
C GLU A 76 1.59 37.04 -12.57
N LYS A 77 2.28 36.37 -11.63
CA LYS A 77 3.20 35.24 -11.90
C LYS A 77 2.51 33.98 -12.45
N GLY A 78 1.21 34.04 -12.72
CA GLY A 78 0.38 32.93 -13.16
C GLY A 78 -0.85 32.75 -12.25
N LYS A 79 -1.94 32.27 -12.85
CA LYS A 79 -3.19 31.96 -12.18
C LYS A 79 -3.46 30.47 -12.34
N TYR A 80 -3.71 29.77 -11.22
CA TYR A 80 -4.13 28.37 -11.28
C TYR A 80 -5.55 28.31 -11.84
N ILE A 81 -5.70 27.61 -12.96
CA ILE A 81 -6.98 27.38 -13.60
C ILE A 81 -7.36 25.93 -13.37
N GLU A 82 -8.51 25.78 -12.75
CA GLU A 82 -9.19 24.53 -12.53
C GLU A 82 -9.52 23.88 -13.89
N TYR A 83 -9.00 22.68 -14.16
CA TYR A 83 -9.12 22.01 -15.46
C TYR A 83 -10.08 20.81 -15.52
N LYS A 84 -10.09 19.82 -14.60
CA LYS A 84 -11.04 18.68 -14.70
C LYS A 84 -11.23 17.94 -13.37
N THR A 85 -12.49 17.80 -12.94
CA THR A 85 -12.86 17.02 -11.73
C THR A 85 -13.38 15.69 -12.19
N THR A 86 -12.81 14.62 -11.66
CA THR A 86 -13.30 13.26 -11.89
C THR A 86 -13.42 12.57 -10.55
N SER A 87 -14.57 11.92 -10.33
CA SER A 87 -14.71 10.99 -9.22
C SER A 87 -14.44 9.59 -9.73
N ILE A 88 -13.50 8.91 -9.09
CA ILE A 88 -13.05 7.58 -9.44
C ILE A 88 -13.44 6.66 -8.28
N PRO A 89 -14.09 5.51 -8.54
CA PRO A 89 -14.36 4.53 -7.50
C PRO A 89 -13.04 3.99 -6.94
N ALA A 90 -13.00 3.78 -5.63
CA ALA A 90 -11.86 3.15 -4.99
C ALA A 90 -12.32 2.19 -3.91
N GLU A 91 -11.67 1.04 -3.84
CA GLU A 91 -11.84 0.09 -2.75
C GLU A 91 -10.83 0.40 -1.66
N PHE A 92 -11.27 0.34 -0.40
CA PHE A 92 -10.39 0.58 0.74
C PHE A 92 -10.13 -0.73 1.46
N LYS A 93 -8.86 -1.07 1.64
CA LYS A 93 -8.42 -2.28 2.33
C LYS A 93 -7.35 -1.92 3.35
N TYR A 94 -7.37 -2.62 4.47
CA TYR A 94 -6.29 -2.55 5.44
C TYR A 94 -5.21 -3.54 5.02
N TYR A 95 -3.96 -3.15 5.20
CA TYR A 95 -2.81 -3.97 4.89
C TYR A 95 -1.83 -3.95 6.06
N ALA A 96 -1.35 -5.12 6.49
CA ALA A 96 -0.46 -5.25 7.64
C ALA A 96 0.66 -6.25 7.35
N VAL A 97 1.86 -5.96 7.87
CA VAL A 97 3.02 -6.84 7.81
C VAL A 97 3.65 -6.89 9.20
N PRO A 98 3.18 -7.78 10.09
CA PRO A 98 3.52 -7.75 11.51
C PRO A 98 4.99 -8.08 11.81
N GLU A 99 5.74 -8.60 10.83
CA GLU A 99 7.21 -8.69 10.93
C GLU A 99 7.88 -7.31 11.00
N PHE A 100 7.27 -6.27 10.42
CA PHE A 100 7.84 -4.92 10.34
C PHE A 100 7.15 -3.90 11.24
N ALA A 101 5.84 -4.00 11.41
CA ALA A 101 5.07 -3.08 12.25
C ALA A 101 3.78 -3.73 12.77
N ASP A 102 3.45 -3.42 14.01
CA ASP A 102 2.19 -3.87 14.67
C ASP A 102 0.93 -3.11 14.19
N GLU A 103 1.11 -2.19 13.24
CA GLU A 103 0.09 -1.28 12.73
C GLU A 103 -0.34 -1.68 11.32
N SER A 104 -1.61 -1.41 10.99
CA SER A 104 -2.11 -1.55 9.62
C SER A 104 -2.15 -0.21 8.89
N PHE A 105 -2.06 -0.30 7.57
CA PHE A 105 -2.12 0.81 6.63
C PHE A 105 -3.43 0.75 5.86
N LEU A 106 -4.11 1.88 5.74
CA LEU A 106 -5.25 2.04 4.85
C LEU A 106 -4.74 2.23 3.42
N ILE A 107 -5.07 1.28 2.56
CA ILE A 107 -4.74 1.29 1.13
C ILE A 107 -6.02 1.57 0.35
N ALA A 108 -5.99 2.53 -0.58
CA ALA A 108 -6.97 2.64 -1.63
C ALA A 108 -6.51 1.90 -2.88
N GLU A 109 -7.36 1.05 -3.42
CA GLU A 109 -7.19 0.36 -4.69
C GLU A 109 -8.13 0.98 -5.72
N ILE A 110 -7.53 1.44 -6.82
CA ILE A 110 -8.22 2.09 -7.94
C ILE A 110 -8.03 1.20 -9.16
N THR A 111 -9.09 0.54 -9.61
CA THR A 111 -9.08 -0.35 -10.77
C THR A 111 -9.28 0.43 -12.07
N ASN A 112 -8.92 -0.17 -13.20
CA ASN A 112 -8.95 0.45 -14.53
C ASN A 112 -8.18 1.77 -14.58
N TRP A 113 -7.07 1.87 -13.86
CA TRP A 113 -6.27 3.09 -13.77
C TRP A 113 -5.78 3.55 -15.14
N ASP A 114 -5.45 2.61 -16.03
CA ASP A 114 -4.94 2.90 -17.38
C ASP A 114 -6.00 3.56 -18.28
N ASP A 115 -7.28 3.36 -18.01
CA ASP A 115 -8.38 4.05 -18.70
C ASP A 115 -8.52 5.51 -18.24
N ILE A 116 -7.98 5.82 -17.05
CA ILE A 116 -7.99 7.15 -16.47
C ILE A 116 -6.82 7.92 -17.08
N LYS A 117 -7.11 8.57 -18.22
CA LYS A 117 -6.17 9.46 -18.94
C LYS A 117 -5.79 10.67 -18.08
N ILE A 118 -4.85 10.47 -17.18
CA ILE A 118 -4.33 11.46 -16.25
C ILE A 118 -3.04 12.05 -16.83
N LEU A 119 -2.89 13.36 -16.66
CA LEU A 119 -1.68 14.06 -17.07
C LEU A 119 -0.49 13.61 -16.20
N GLU A 120 0.66 13.41 -16.83
CA GLU A 120 1.89 13.16 -16.07
C GLU A 120 2.21 14.39 -15.20
N GLY A 121 2.59 14.14 -13.94
CA GLY A 121 2.79 15.20 -12.96
C GLY A 121 2.96 14.69 -11.55
N THR A 122 2.73 15.56 -10.57
CA THR A 122 2.73 15.21 -9.15
C THR A 122 1.41 15.63 -8.54
N ALA A 123 0.71 14.70 -7.90
CA ALA A 123 -0.53 14.96 -7.18
C ALA A 123 -0.34 14.87 -5.68
N SER A 124 -0.78 15.90 -4.97
CA SER A 124 -1.01 15.88 -3.52
C SER A 124 -2.21 14.99 -3.21
N VAL A 125 -2.12 14.22 -2.13
CA VAL A 125 -3.17 13.31 -1.69
C VAL A 125 -3.72 13.85 -0.37
N PHE A 126 -5.04 13.91 -0.27
CA PHE A 126 -5.77 14.37 0.90
C PHE A 126 -6.78 13.31 1.35
N PHE A 127 -6.75 12.95 2.63
CA PHE A 127 -7.73 12.10 3.28
C PHE A 127 -8.39 12.87 4.42
N GLU A 128 -9.72 12.89 4.46
CA GLU A 128 -10.50 13.68 5.43
C GLU A 128 -9.99 15.12 5.57
N GLU A 129 -9.80 15.77 4.41
CA GLU A 129 -9.30 17.15 4.28
C GLU A 129 -7.86 17.37 4.77
N THR A 130 -7.17 16.32 5.21
CA THR A 130 -5.79 16.34 5.67
C THR A 130 -4.85 15.88 4.57
N SER A 131 -3.77 16.63 4.32
CA SER A 131 -2.73 16.20 3.38
C SER A 131 -2.00 14.98 3.94
N VAL A 132 -1.94 13.90 3.15
CA VAL A 132 -1.27 12.64 3.52
C VAL A 132 -0.03 12.36 2.67
N GLY A 133 0.25 13.19 1.66
CA GLY A 133 1.49 13.14 0.89
C GLY A 133 1.34 13.58 -0.55
N THR A 134 2.31 13.21 -1.40
CA THR A 134 2.33 13.57 -2.83
C THR A 134 2.81 12.38 -3.66
N ILE A 135 2.04 11.97 -4.65
CA ILE A 135 2.39 10.88 -5.57
C ILE A 135 2.77 11.38 -6.95
N PRO A 136 3.72 10.73 -7.64
CA PRO A 136 3.91 10.94 -9.06
C PRO A 136 2.75 10.31 -9.83
N LEU A 137 2.20 11.07 -10.78
CA LEU A 137 1.26 10.60 -11.79
C LEU A 137 2.05 10.36 -13.09
N SER A 138 1.95 9.16 -13.64
CA SER A 138 2.59 8.81 -14.91
C SER A 138 1.69 7.90 -15.74
N GLU A 139 1.63 8.12 -17.05
CA GLU A 139 0.90 7.25 -18.00
C GLU A 139 1.54 5.85 -18.13
N LYS A 140 2.74 5.65 -17.57
CA LYS A 140 3.52 4.41 -17.70
C LYS A 140 3.23 3.35 -16.65
N SER A 141 2.10 3.44 -15.95
CA SER A 141 1.65 2.28 -15.18
C SER A 141 1.26 1.20 -16.18
N THR A 142 1.94 0.06 -16.18
CA THR A 142 1.51 -1.14 -16.92
C THR A 142 0.57 -2.01 -16.08
N LYS A 143 0.01 -1.45 -15.00
CA LYS A 143 -0.82 -2.16 -14.02
C LYS A 143 -2.21 -1.55 -14.00
N ASP A 144 -3.19 -2.40 -14.23
CA ASP A 144 -4.64 -2.11 -14.22
C ASP A 144 -5.12 -1.48 -12.90
N THR A 145 -4.54 -1.91 -11.77
CA THR A 145 -4.92 -1.42 -10.44
C THR A 145 -3.80 -0.60 -9.80
N MET A 146 -4.09 0.67 -9.50
CA MET A 146 -3.25 1.53 -8.69
C MET A 146 -3.53 1.31 -7.20
N LYS A 147 -2.48 1.12 -6.40
CA LYS A 147 -2.56 1.04 -4.93
C LYS A 147 -1.90 2.24 -4.28
N LEU A 148 -2.65 2.95 -3.45
CA LEU A 148 -2.21 4.15 -2.74
C LEU A 148 -2.29 3.92 -1.24
N SER A 149 -1.17 4.03 -0.52
CA SER A 149 -1.20 4.04 0.94
C SER A 149 -1.52 5.45 1.42
N ILE A 150 -2.56 5.54 2.25
CA ILE A 150 -3.19 6.81 2.63
C ILE A 150 -2.80 7.18 4.04
N ALA A 151 -3.01 6.27 4.99
CA ALA A 151 -2.84 6.57 6.39
C ALA A 151 -2.52 5.30 7.17
N ARG A 152 -1.84 5.49 8.30
CA ARG A 152 -1.84 4.50 9.37
C ARG A 152 -3.15 4.62 10.13
N ASP A 153 -3.71 3.49 10.53
CA ASP A 153 -4.95 3.48 11.31
C ASP A 153 -4.75 2.63 12.57
N PRO A 154 -4.48 3.27 13.72
CA PRO A 154 -4.22 2.55 14.96
C PRO A 154 -5.47 1.82 15.49
N ALA A 155 -6.65 2.02 14.91
CA ALA A 155 -7.85 1.27 15.29
C ALA A 155 -7.85 -0.18 14.76
N VAL A 156 -7.03 -0.49 13.75
CA VAL A 156 -6.85 -1.85 13.22
C VAL A 156 -5.41 -2.29 13.48
N VAL A 157 -5.25 -3.18 14.46
CA VAL A 157 -3.96 -3.60 15.02
C VAL A 157 -3.68 -5.05 14.65
N VAL A 158 -2.46 -5.34 14.21
CA VAL A 158 -2.03 -6.70 13.86
C VAL A 158 -0.69 -6.98 14.51
N LYS A 159 -0.64 -7.97 15.41
CA LYS A 159 0.57 -8.31 16.17
C LYS A 159 0.98 -9.75 15.93
N LYS A 160 2.28 -10.00 15.85
CA LYS A 160 2.86 -11.36 15.80
C LYS A 160 3.62 -11.64 17.08
N GLU A 161 3.29 -12.75 17.72
CA GLU A 161 3.96 -13.23 18.93
C GLU A 161 4.48 -14.65 18.72
N THR A 162 5.70 -14.93 19.18
CA THR A 162 6.18 -16.31 19.31
C THR A 162 5.39 -17.00 20.41
N LYS A 163 4.69 -18.09 20.08
CA LYS A 163 3.99 -18.91 21.07
C LYS A 163 4.83 -20.08 21.53
N ASP A 164 5.56 -20.70 20.62
CA ASP A 164 6.34 -21.89 20.94
C ASP A 164 7.55 -22.05 20.02
N TYR A 165 8.57 -22.74 20.54
CA TYR A 165 9.79 -23.10 19.86
C TYR A 165 10.26 -24.47 20.34
N GLU A 166 10.31 -25.44 19.43
CA GLU A 166 10.73 -26.81 19.72
C GLU A 166 12.00 -27.13 18.91
N ALA A 167 12.95 -27.84 19.53
CA ALA A 167 14.19 -28.27 18.88
C ALA A 167 14.43 -29.76 19.13
N ASP A 168 14.41 -30.55 18.06
CA ASP A 168 14.65 -31.99 18.10
C ASP A 168 16.13 -32.29 17.79
N HIS A 169 16.75 -33.12 18.63
CA HIS A 169 18.13 -33.57 18.47
C HIS A 169 18.21 -35.07 18.12
N THR A 170 19.21 -35.43 17.32
CA THR A 170 19.59 -36.84 17.10
C THR A 170 20.22 -37.44 18.36
N LEU A 171 20.35 -38.79 18.42
CA LEU A 171 21.04 -39.48 19.53
C LEU A 171 22.48 -38.99 19.80
N GLY A 172 23.13 -38.36 18.82
CA GLY A 172 24.46 -37.76 18.96
C GLY A 172 24.45 -36.26 19.33
N GLY A 173 23.30 -35.70 19.70
CA GLY A 173 23.15 -34.29 20.09
C GLY A 173 23.09 -33.29 18.93
N ARG A 174 23.21 -33.72 17.67
CA ARG A 174 23.08 -32.83 16.50
C ARG A 174 21.62 -32.42 16.33
N LEU A 175 21.38 -31.12 16.19
CA LEU A 175 20.07 -30.54 15.89
C LEU A 175 19.56 -31.09 14.56
N LYS A 176 18.39 -31.73 14.59
CA LYS A 176 17.74 -32.35 13.44
C LYS A 176 16.63 -31.46 12.88
N LYS A 177 15.84 -30.86 13.76
CA LYS A 177 14.63 -30.11 13.38
C LYS A 177 14.35 -28.99 14.37
N GLU A 178 14.01 -27.83 13.86
CA GLU A 178 13.51 -26.70 14.64
C GLU A 178 12.07 -26.43 14.21
N THR A 179 11.13 -26.32 15.15
CA THR A 179 9.73 -26.00 14.89
C THR A 179 9.40 -24.66 15.52
N TYR A 180 8.88 -23.73 14.73
CA TYR A 180 8.49 -22.40 15.16
C TYR A 180 6.97 -22.28 15.11
N THR A 181 6.37 -21.78 16.20
CA THR A 181 4.94 -21.49 16.27
C THR A 181 4.72 -20.02 16.63
N PHE A 182 4.03 -19.29 15.77
CA PHE A 182 3.65 -17.90 15.96
C PHE A 182 2.12 -17.78 16.02
N GLU A 183 1.63 -16.85 16.84
CA GLU A 183 0.26 -16.36 16.79
C GLU A 183 0.27 -14.95 16.22
N ILE A 184 -0.51 -14.76 15.16
CA ILE A 184 -0.82 -13.44 14.60
C ILE A 184 -2.21 -13.07 15.09
N SER A 185 -2.30 -12.02 15.91
CA SER A 185 -3.56 -11.48 16.41
C SER A 185 -3.94 -10.23 15.62
N ALA A 186 -5.15 -10.20 15.06
CA ALA A 186 -5.68 -9.09 14.29
C ALA A 186 -6.95 -8.58 14.95
N ARG A 187 -6.97 -7.30 15.34
CA ARG A 187 -8.07 -6.67 16.07
C ARG A 187 -8.60 -5.46 15.32
N ASN A 188 -9.91 -5.43 15.12
CA ASN A 188 -10.64 -4.27 14.64
C ASN A 188 -11.34 -3.57 15.82
N SER A 189 -10.88 -2.38 16.19
CA SER A 189 -11.51 -1.56 17.24
C SER A 189 -12.52 -0.55 16.71
N LYS A 190 -12.82 -0.58 15.40
CA LYS A 190 -13.80 0.30 14.77
C LYS A 190 -15.23 -0.19 14.99
N SER A 191 -16.17 0.72 14.73
CA SER A 191 -17.61 0.45 14.69
C SER A 191 -18.08 -0.15 13.35
N GLU A 192 -17.20 -0.26 12.36
CA GLU A 192 -17.48 -0.82 11.02
C GLU A 192 -16.62 -2.05 10.74
N ALA A 193 -17.09 -2.92 9.85
CA ALA A 193 -16.31 -4.08 9.40
C ALA A 193 -15.15 -3.61 8.51
N VAL A 194 -14.03 -4.32 8.57
CA VAL A 194 -12.83 -4.00 7.78
C VAL A 194 -12.34 -5.22 7.00
N SER A 195 -11.97 -5.00 5.75
CA SER A 195 -11.23 -5.98 4.94
C SER A 195 -9.74 -5.79 5.19
N LEU A 196 -9.06 -6.83 5.68
CA LEU A 196 -7.67 -6.79 6.09
C LEU A 196 -6.86 -7.85 5.34
N ILE A 197 -5.76 -7.41 4.75
CA ILE A 197 -4.72 -8.25 4.15
C ILE A 197 -3.54 -8.27 5.11
N ILE A 198 -3.13 -9.46 5.52
CA ILE A 198 -1.94 -9.67 6.34
C ILE A 198 -0.93 -10.41 5.48
N GLU A 199 0.30 -9.91 5.42
CA GLU A 199 1.41 -10.61 4.76
C GLU A 199 2.52 -10.93 5.76
N ASP A 200 3.12 -12.11 5.60
CA ASP A 200 4.27 -12.57 6.36
C ASP A 200 5.11 -13.49 5.45
N GLN A 201 6.21 -14.01 5.95
CA GLN A 201 7.08 -14.92 5.21
C GLN A 201 7.58 -16.06 6.09
N ILE A 202 7.76 -17.22 5.46
CA ILE A 202 8.56 -18.32 5.99
C ILE A 202 9.88 -18.41 5.22
N PRO A 203 10.95 -18.93 5.85
CA PRO A 203 12.20 -19.15 5.14
C PRO A 203 12.00 -20.05 3.92
N VAL A 204 12.71 -19.76 2.83
CA VAL A 204 12.79 -20.66 1.67
C VAL A 204 14.16 -21.32 1.68
N SER A 205 14.19 -22.64 1.56
CA SER A 205 15.46 -23.35 1.48
C SER A 205 16.16 -23.08 0.16
N GLN A 206 17.44 -22.72 0.23
CA GLN A 206 18.31 -22.54 -0.94
C GLN A 206 19.07 -23.83 -1.33
N ILE A 207 19.02 -24.87 -0.49
CA ILE A 207 19.81 -26.10 -0.64
C ILE A 207 18.88 -27.30 -0.41
N LYS A 208 18.94 -28.31 -1.28
CA LYS A 208 18.04 -29.50 -1.22
C LYS A 208 18.07 -30.27 0.11
N GLU A 209 19.13 -30.12 0.90
CA GLU A 209 19.34 -30.82 2.17
C GLU A 209 18.62 -30.16 3.36
N LYS A 210 18.25 -28.89 3.25
CA LYS A 210 17.45 -28.20 4.27
C LYS A 210 16.00 -28.14 3.79
N GLU A 211 15.07 -28.66 4.57
CA GLU A 211 13.66 -28.65 4.21
C GLU A 211 12.91 -27.70 5.14
N VAL A 212 12.14 -26.77 4.55
CA VAL A 212 11.20 -25.92 5.29
C VAL A 212 9.80 -26.44 5.03
N THR A 213 9.14 -26.91 6.09
CA THR A 213 7.83 -27.56 6.00
C THR A 213 6.79 -26.73 6.73
N PRO A 214 5.82 -26.12 6.03
CA PRO A 214 4.65 -25.52 6.66
C PRO A 214 3.83 -26.60 7.37
N LEU A 215 3.50 -26.38 8.64
CA LEU A 215 2.71 -27.30 9.46
C LEU A 215 1.29 -26.77 9.69
N GLU A 216 1.15 -25.47 9.97
CA GLU A 216 -0.14 -24.79 10.10
C GLU A 216 -0.04 -23.36 9.58
N LEU A 217 -0.97 -22.95 8.72
CA LEU A 217 -0.98 -21.62 8.11
C LEU A 217 -2.30 -20.87 8.36
N SER A 218 -3.24 -21.44 9.12
CA SER A 218 -4.58 -20.88 9.34
C SER A 218 -5.23 -20.25 8.09
N GLY A 219 -5.15 -20.95 6.95
CA GLY A 219 -5.76 -20.52 5.69
C GLY A 219 -4.96 -19.54 4.83
N ALA A 220 -3.68 -19.27 5.16
CA ALA A 220 -2.84 -18.41 4.31
C ALA A 220 -2.63 -19.00 2.92
N LYS A 221 -2.60 -18.14 1.90
CA LYS A 221 -2.11 -18.48 0.57
C LYS A 221 -0.58 -18.44 0.59
N LEU A 222 0.08 -19.58 0.39
CA LEU A 222 1.54 -19.69 0.35
C LEU A 222 2.09 -19.61 -1.09
N LYS A 223 2.96 -18.63 -1.34
CA LYS A 223 3.77 -18.53 -2.55
C LYS A 223 5.11 -19.25 -2.33
N LYS A 224 5.17 -20.53 -2.68
CA LYS A 224 6.28 -21.45 -2.32
C LYS A 224 7.67 -21.01 -2.83
N ASP A 225 7.74 -20.30 -3.94
CA ASP A 225 8.99 -19.81 -4.54
C ASP A 225 9.68 -18.74 -3.67
N LYS A 226 8.89 -17.91 -2.99
CA LYS A 226 9.37 -16.79 -2.16
C LYS A 226 9.11 -16.96 -0.67
N GLY A 227 8.32 -17.95 -0.28
CA GLY A 227 7.93 -18.20 1.11
C GLY A 227 6.90 -17.20 1.62
N PHE A 228 6.27 -16.40 0.74
CA PHE A 228 5.31 -15.38 1.14
C PHE A 228 3.96 -16.01 1.50
N LEU A 229 3.39 -15.53 2.60
CA LEU A 229 2.10 -15.92 3.14
C LEU A 229 1.16 -14.72 3.08
N THR A 230 -0.03 -14.91 2.55
CA THR A 230 -1.07 -13.87 2.50
C THR A 230 -2.37 -14.38 3.13
N TRP A 231 -2.87 -13.67 4.13
CA TRP A 231 -4.23 -13.86 4.67
C TRP A 231 -5.11 -12.70 4.21
N GLU A 232 -6.26 -13.03 3.64
CA GLU A 232 -7.32 -12.07 3.34
C GLU A 232 -8.48 -12.38 4.30
N ILE A 233 -8.73 -11.49 5.26
CA ILE A 233 -9.74 -11.69 6.29
C ILE A 233 -10.64 -10.47 6.41
N GLU A 234 -11.92 -10.72 6.66
CA GLU A 234 -12.85 -9.68 7.10
C GLU A 234 -12.94 -9.71 8.63
N LEU A 235 -12.85 -8.54 9.27
CA LEU A 235 -13.02 -8.36 10.71
C LEU A 235 -14.26 -7.51 10.98
N LYS A 236 -15.23 -8.05 11.69
CA LYS A 236 -16.42 -7.34 12.17
C LYS A 236 -16.04 -6.25 13.19
N PRO A 237 -16.96 -5.30 13.49
CA PRO A 237 -16.75 -4.31 14.53
C PRO A 237 -16.36 -4.95 15.87
N GLY A 238 -15.27 -4.50 16.48
CA GLY A 238 -14.77 -5.03 17.75
C GLY A 238 -14.15 -6.44 17.69
N GLU A 239 -14.11 -7.08 16.52
CA GLU A 239 -13.66 -8.46 16.38
C GLU A 239 -12.14 -8.58 16.56
N THR A 240 -11.72 -9.68 17.18
CA THR A 240 -10.31 -10.11 17.22
C THR A 240 -10.23 -11.52 16.66
N LYS A 241 -9.40 -11.71 15.63
CA LYS A 241 -9.06 -13.04 15.09
C LYS A 241 -7.63 -13.39 15.43
N LYS A 242 -7.39 -14.68 15.65
CA LYS A 242 -6.07 -15.26 15.87
C LYS A 242 -5.77 -16.22 14.73
N LEU A 243 -4.58 -16.10 14.16
CA LEU A 243 -4.06 -16.94 13.10
C LEU A 243 -2.79 -17.61 13.61
N ILE A 244 -2.64 -18.91 13.38
CA ILE A 244 -1.46 -19.66 13.75
C ILE A 244 -0.59 -19.85 12.51
N LEU A 245 0.67 -19.47 12.65
CA LEU A 245 1.74 -19.78 11.70
C LEU A 245 2.71 -20.74 12.37
N LYS A 246 2.68 -22.01 11.94
CA LYS A 246 3.59 -23.06 12.39
C LYS A 246 4.36 -23.62 11.20
N TYR A 247 5.68 -23.65 11.28
CA TYR A 247 6.53 -24.31 10.29
C TYR A 247 7.76 -24.92 10.96
N SER A 248 8.35 -25.91 10.31
CA SER A 248 9.60 -26.52 10.76
C SER A 248 10.72 -26.38 9.75
N VAL A 249 11.95 -26.36 10.24
CA VAL A 249 13.19 -26.33 9.47
C VAL A 249 14.01 -27.57 9.84
N GLU A 250 14.27 -28.43 8.86
CA GLU A 250 15.12 -29.61 9.02
C GLU A 250 16.54 -29.32 8.50
N ARG A 251 17.56 -29.84 9.20
CA ARG A 251 18.98 -29.61 8.93
C ARG A 251 19.75 -30.88 8.65
#